data_AF-A0A3D2YHC5-F1
#
_entry.id   AF-A0A3D2YHC5-F1
#
_cell.length_a   1.000
_cell.length_b   1.000
_cell.length_c   1.000
_cell.angle_alpha   90.00
_cell.angle_beta   90.00
_cell.angle_gamma   90.00
#
_symmetry.space_group_name_H-M   'P 1'
#
loop_
_entity.id
_entity.type
_entity.pdbx_description
1 polymer ?
#
loop_
_entity_poly.entity_id
_entity_poly.type
_entity_poly.pdbx_seq_one_letter_code
_entity_poly.pdbx_strand_id
1 'polypeptide(L)'
;IDLKRGVDPDKLMAKLYRLTPLQDTVSCNFNILIAGMPRVLGVKALLEEWLAWRTECVRRRVYFVLHKKQEKLHLLQGLKRILLDIDKAIEIIRQTEEEAEVVPNLMIG
;
A
#
# COMPACT_ATOMS: atom_id res chain seq x y z
N ILE A 1 21.48 44.05 12.81
CA ILE A 1 20.81 45.16 13.53
C ILE A 1 21.85 45.70 14.50
N ASP A 2 22.42 46.86 14.20
CA ASP A 2 23.40 47.47 15.09
C ASP A 2 22.69 48.27 16.18
N LEU A 3 23.11 48.07 17.42
CA LEU A 3 22.50 48.67 18.59
C LEU A 3 23.12 50.04 18.86
N LYS A 4 22.28 51.07 19.04
CA LYS A 4 22.75 52.36 19.56
C LYS A 4 23.21 52.20 21.01
N ARG A 5 24.26 52.94 21.41
CA ARG A 5 24.76 52.97 22.80
C ARG A 5 23.63 53.32 23.78
N GLY A 6 23.53 52.57 24.87
CA GLY A 6 22.52 52.76 25.91
C GLY A 6 21.16 52.10 25.63
N VAL A 7 21.01 51.39 24.51
CA VAL A 7 19.81 50.59 24.25
C VAL A 7 19.95 49.22 24.89
N ASP A 8 18.93 48.84 25.66
CA ASP A 8 18.74 47.50 26.20
C ASP A 8 18.33 46.53 25.06
N PRO A 9 19.18 45.56 24.69
CA PRO A 9 18.91 44.65 23.58
C PRO A 9 17.65 43.81 23.75
N ASP A 10 17.35 43.39 24.98
CA ASP A 10 16.21 42.50 25.27
C ASP A 10 14.89 43.25 25.08
N LYS A 11 14.84 44.52 25.53
CA LYS A 11 13.69 45.39 25.30
C LYS A 11 13.49 45.72 23.82
N LEU A 12 14.57 45.89 23.07
CA LEU A 12 14.49 46.08 21.62
C LEU A 12 13.94 44.82 20.94
N MET A 13 14.45 43.64 21.31
CA MET A 13 14.02 42.37 20.74
C MET A 13 12.53 42.09 21.01
N ALA A 14 12.05 42.32 22.23
CA ALA A 14 10.63 42.20 22.56
C ALA A 14 9.74 43.13 21.70
N LYS A 15 10.20 44.36 21.43
CA LYS A 15 9.50 45.28 20.52
C LYS A 15 9.53 44.79 19.08
N LEU A 16 10.66 44.25 18.62
CA LEU A 16 10.82 43.72 17.26
C LEU A 16 9.90 42.52 17.05
N TYR A 17 9.84 41.57 17.98
CA TYR A 17 8.89 40.46 17.91
C TYR A 17 7.43 40.91 17.84
N ARG A 18 7.06 41.99 18.54
CA ARG A 18 5.68 42.51 18.53
C ARG A 18 5.32 43.31 17.28
N LEU A 19 6.28 44.05 16.72
CA LEU A 19 6.03 45.05 15.68
C LEU A 19 6.48 44.61 14.28
N THR A 20 7.12 43.45 14.17
CA THR A 20 7.63 42.92 12.90
C THR A 20 7.26 41.45 12.75
N PRO A 21 7.28 40.91 11.51
CA PRO A 21 7.00 39.49 11.26
C PRO A 21 8.06 38.51 11.81
N LEU A 22 9.01 38.97 12.64
CA LEU A 22 10.00 38.10 13.29
C LEU A 22 9.36 37.08 14.24
N GLN A 23 8.16 37.36 14.73
CA GLN A 23 7.30 36.40 15.41
C GLN A 23 5.92 36.45 14.78
N ASP A 24 5.41 35.32 14.34
CA ASP A 24 4.09 35.19 13.74
C ASP A 24 3.36 33.95 14.27
N THR A 25 2.04 33.95 14.17
CA THR A 25 1.19 32.84 14.60
C THR A 25 0.60 32.16 13.38
N VAL A 26 0.87 30.87 13.21
CA VAL A 26 0.22 30.02 12.21
C VAL A 26 -0.87 29.22 12.88
N SER A 27 -2.13 29.46 12.48
CA SER A 27 -3.25 28.64 12.94
C SER A 27 -3.25 27.31 12.20
N CYS A 28 -3.18 26.20 12.95
CA CYS A 28 -3.29 24.85 12.41
C CYS A 28 -4.74 24.36 12.52
N ASN A 29 -5.42 24.22 11.39
CA ASN A 29 -6.73 23.59 11.30
C ASN A 29 -6.68 22.43 10.30
N PHE A 30 -6.81 21.21 10.80
CA PHE A 30 -6.81 20.00 9.98
C PHE A 30 -8.24 19.60 9.62
N ASN A 31 -8.84 20.32 8.67
CA ASN A 31 -10.11 19.92 8.06
C ASN A 31 -9.87 19.00 6.87
N ILE A 32 -10.33 17.75 6.97
CA ILE A 32 -9.92 16.64 6.10
C ILE A 32 -11.14 15.82 5.67
N LEU A 33 -11.14 15.32 4.44
CA LEU A 33 -12.17 14.43 3.94
C LEU A 33 -11.92 13.00 4.43
N ILE A 34 -12.83 12.48 5.25
CA ILE A 34 -12.87 11.07 5.66
C ILE A 34 -14.13 10.45 5.07
N ALA A 35 -13.94 9.42 4.23
CA ALA A 35 -15.02 8.75 3.51
C ALA A 35 -15.97 9.72 2.76
N GLY A 36 -15.42 10.78 2.17
CA GLY A 36 -16.17 11.80 1.43
C GLY A 36 -16.82 12.88 2.29
N MET A 37 -16.71 12.84 3.62
CA MET A 37 -17.26 13.85 4.53
C MET A 37 -16.14 14.67 5.19
N PRO A 38 -16.24 16.01 5.21
CA PRO A 38 -15.26 16.86 5.88
C PRO A 38 -15.35 16.69 7.40
N ARG A 39 -14.20 16.52 8.05
CA ARG A 39 -14.05 16.39 9.50
C ARG A 39 -12.81 17.14 9.95
N VAL A 40 -12.91 17.80 11.10
CA VAL A 40 -11.75 18.39 11.78
C VAL A 40 -11.08 17.31 12.63
N LEU A 41 -9.81 17.03 12.38
CA LEU A 41 -9.06 15.98 13.07
C LEU A 41 -7.90 16.55 13.90
N GLY A 42 -7.56 15.87 14.99
CA GLY A 42 -6.27 16.07 15.65
C GLY A 42 -5.18 15.24 14.99
N VAL A 43 -3.91 15.50 15.35
CA VAL A 43 -2.74 14.76 14.81
C VAL A 43 -2.86 13.26 15.04
N LYS A 44 -3.32 12.81 16.22
CA LYS A 44 -3.49 11.38 16.51
C LYS A 44 -4.50 10.72 15.56
N ALA A 45 -5.68 11.32 15.42
CA ALA A 45 -6.74 10.79 14.55
C ALA A 45 -6.29 10.74 13.08
N LEU A 46 -5.56 11.76 12.62
CA LEU A 46 -4.95 11.77 11.29
C LEU A 46 -4.05 10.55 11.06
N LEU A 47 -3.16 10.27 12.01
CA LEU A 47 -2.23 9.15 11.93
C LEU A 47 -2.96 7.81 11.97
N GLU A 48 -4.02 7.69 12.77
CA GLU A 48 -4.88 6.49 12.83
C GLU A 48 -5.57 6.21 11.49
N GLU A 49 -6.17 7.23 10.86
CA GLU A 49 -6.78 7.12 9.52
C GLU A 49 -5.73 6.72 8.47
N TRP A 50 -4.55 7.33 8.52
CA TRP A 50 -3.46 6.97 7.62
C TRP A 50 -2.97 5.52 7.83
N LEU A 51 -2.83 5.08 9.09
CA LEU A 51 -2.41 3.72 9.43
C LEU A 51 -3.45 2.69 8.96
N ALA A 52 -4.74 2.97 9.14
CA ALA A 52 -5.83 2.12 8.67
C ALA A 52 -5.77 1.96 7.14
N TRP A 53 -5.67 3.07 6.41
CA TRP A 53 -5.50 3.07 4.96
C TRP A 53 -4.24 2.30 4.54
N ARG A 54 -3.11 2.55 5.19
CA ARG A 54 -1.83 1.92 4.83
C ARG A 54 -1.85 0.41 5.06
N THR A 55 -2.46 -0.04 6.16
CA THR A 55 -2.65 -1.45 6.48
C THR A 55 -3.45 -2.15 5.39
N GLU A 56 -4.53 -1.54 4.92
CA GLU A 56 -5.35 -2.09 3.84
C GLU A 56 -4.58 -2.16 2.51
N CYS A 57 -3.81 -1.13 2.16
CA CYS A 57 -2.96 -1.19 0.96
C CYS A 57 -1.94 -2.34 1.02
N VAL A 58 -1.29 -2.54 2.17
CA VAL A 58 -0.33 -3.64 2.34
C VAL A 58 -1.04 -4.99 2.24
N ARG A 59 -2.20 -5.13 2.89
CA ARG A 59 -3.04 -6.34 2.82
C ARG A 59 -3.39 -6.69 1.37
N ARG A 60 -3.95 -5.74 0.60
CA ARG A 60 -4.30 -5.94 -0.83
C ARG A 60 -3.10 -6.38 -1.65
N ARG A 61 -1.94 -5.75 -1.45
CA ARG A 61 -0.70 -6.12 -2.15
C ARG A 61 -0.28 -7.56 -1.82
N VAL A 62 -0.33 -7.95 -0.56
CA VAL A 62 0.04 -9.31 -0.12
C VAL A 62 -0.92 -10.34 -0.72
N TYR A 63 -2.23 -10.10 -0.69
CA TYR A 63 -3.22 -11.00 -1.30
C TYR A 63 -3.02 -11.14 -2.81
N PHE A 64 -2.75 -10.03 -3.51
CA PHE A 64 -2.45 -10.08 -4.94
C PHE A 64 -1.24 -10.97 -5.24
N VAL A 65 -0.14 -10.80 -4.48
CA VAL A 65 1.06 -11.62 -4.65
C VAL A 65 0.77 -13.08 -4.29
N LEU A 66 0.08 -13.34 -3.18
CA LEU A 66 -0.30 -14.68 -2.76
C LEU A 66 -1.10 -15.39 -3.85
N HIS A 67 -2.11 -14.74 -4.42
CA HIS A 67 -2.96 -15.32 -5.46
C HIS A 67 -2.15 -15.71 -6.69
N LYS A 68 -1.27 -14.82 -7.18
CA LYS A 68 -0.36 -15.15 -8.30
C LYS A 68 0.55 -16.33 -8.00
N LYS A 69 1.01 -16.48 -6.75
CA LYS A 69 1.85 -17.61 -6.35
C LYS A 69 1.05 -18.91 -6.24
N GLN A 70 -0.20 -18.85 -5.78
CA GLN A 70 -1.11 -19.99 -5.74
C GLN A 70 -1.45 -20.50 -7.15
N GLU A 71 -1.77 -19.61 -8.08
CA GLU A 71 -2.01 -19.97 -9.49
C GLU A 71 -0.78 -20.66 -10.10
N LYS A 72 0.42 -20.10 -9.87
CA LYS A 72 1.67 -20.72 -10.32
C LYS A 72 1.93 -22.06 -9.65
N LEU A 73 1.64 -22.19 -8.35
CA LEU A 73 1.78 -23.45 -7.63
C LEU A 73 0.85 -24.53 -8.19
N HIS A 74 -0.41 -24.19 -8.45
CA HIS A 74 -1.39 -25.11 -9.04
C HIS A 74 -0.91 -25.63 -10.41
N LEU A 75 -0.44 -24.75 -11.28
CA LEU A 75 0.14 -25.14 -12.57
C LEU A 75 1.33 -26.09 -12.39
N LEU A 76 2.26 -25.77 -11.50
CA LEU A 76 3.44 -26.59 -11.23
C LEU A 76 3.08 -27.96 -10.64
N GLN A 77 2.01 -28.06 -9.84
CA GLN A 77 1.51 -29.33 -9.32
C GLN A 77 0.97 -30.23 -10.44
N GLY A 78 0.23 -29.66 -11.40
CA GLY A 78 -0.23 -30.40 -12.58
C GLY A 78 0.95 -30.92 -13.43
N LEU A 79 1.91 -30.04 -13.75
CA LEU A 79 3.11 -30.41 -14.50
C LEU A 79 3.94 -31.48 -13.79
N LYS A 80 4.08 -31.40 -12.46
CA LYS A 80 4.77 -32.41 -11.67
C LYS A 80 4.11 -33.78 -11.81
N ARG A 81 2.78 -33.85 -11.79
CA ARG A 81 2.04 -35.11 -11.91
C ARG A 81 2.22 -35.72 -13.30
N ILE A 82 2.17 -34.92 -14.36
CA ILE A 82 2.45 -35.36 -15.73
C ILE A 82 3.88 -35.90 -15.86
N LEU A 83 4.86 -35.22 -15.27
CA LEU A 83 6.26 -35.63 -15.36
C LEU A 83 6.54 -36.97 -14.66
N LEU A 84 5.80 -37.27 -13.59
CA LEU A 84 5.95 -38.54 -12.86
C LEU A 84 5.52 -39.76 -13.69
N ASP A 85 4.51 -39.60 -14.56
CA ASP A 85 3.95 -40.67 -15.39
C ASP A 85 3.84 -40.23 -16.87
N ILE A 86 4.96 -39.82 -17.46
CA ILE A 86 4.96 -39.17 -18.79
C ILE A 86 4.45 -40.08 -19.91
N ASP A 87 4.76 -41.38 -19.86
CA ASP A 87 4.34 -42.34 -20.89
C ASP A 87 2.82 -42.49 -20.90
N LYS A 88 2.19 -42.54 -19.72
CA LYS A 88 0.74 -42.59 -19.55
C LYS A 88 0.08 -41.31 -20.08
N ALA A 89 0.68 -40.14 -19.80
CA ALA A 89 0.16 -38.88 -20.32
C ALA A 89 0.24 -38.83 -21.86
N ILE A 90 1.32 -39.32 -22.47
CA ILE A 90 1.45 -39.40 -23.93
C ILE A 90 0.42 -40.36 -24.53
N GLU A 91 0.18 -41.50 -23.89
CA GLU A 91 -0.83 -42.46 -24.32
C GLU A 91 -2.23 -41.84 -24.31
N ILE A 92 -2.63 -41.19 -23.21
CA ILE A 92 -3.92 -40.51 -23.11
C ILE A 92 -4.08 -39.45 -24.21
N ILE A 93 -3.05 -38.63 -24.45
CA ILE A 93 -3.09 -37.59 -25.49
C ILE A 93 -3.26 -38.23 -26.88
N ARG A 94 -2.55 -39.33 -27.17
CA ARG A 94 -2.62 -40.02 -28.47
C ARG A 94 -3.94 -40.75 -28.70
N GLN A 95 -4.58 -41.23 -27.64
CA GLN A 95 -5.84 -41.98 -27.71
C GLN A 95 -7.09 -41.07 -27.64
N THR A 96 -6.93 -39.79 -27.29
CA THR A 96 -8.04 -38.85 -27.25
C THR A 96 -8.39 -38.38 -28.66
N GLU A 97 -9.65 -38.53 -29.06
CA GLU A 97 -10.13 -38.18 -30.42
C GLU A 97 -10.30 -36.66 -30.64
N GLU A 98 -10.83 -35.93 -29.65
CA GLU A 98 -11.06 -34.48 -29.74
C GLU A 98 -10.13 -33.69 -28.82
N GLU A 99 -9.53 -32.61 -29.33
CA GLU A 99 -8.61 -31.76 -28.56
C GLU A 99 -9.25 -31.19 -27.27
N ALA A 100 -10.56 -30.93 -27.30
CA ALA A 100 -11.32 -30.46 -26.14
C ALA A 100 -11.34 -31.47 -24.97
N GLU A 101 -11.23 -32.78 -25.26
CA GLU A 101 -11.31 -33.86 -24.27
C GLU A 101 -9.95 -34.21 -23.64
N VAL A 102 -8.84 -33.69 -24.17
CA VAL A 102 -7.49 -34.03 -23.71
C VAL A 102 -7.27 -33.62 -22.26
N VAL A 103 -7.67 -32.40 -21.88
CA VAL A 103 -7.51 -31.89 -20.52
C VAL A 103 -8.40 -32.65 -19.52
N PRO A 104 -9.70 -32.87 -19.77
CA PRO A 104 -10.53 -33.76 -18.96
C PRO A 104 -9.92 -35.15 -18.74
N ASN A 105 -9.46 -35.81 -19.81
CA ASN A 105 -8.88 -37.15 -19.74
C ASN A 105 -7.58 -37.17 -18.91
N LEU A 106 -6.74 -36.14 -19.03
CA LEU A 106 -5.53 -35.97 -18.20
C LEU A 106 -5.83 -35.67 -16.72
N MET A 107 -6.99 -35.11 -16.39
CA MET A 107 -7.39 -34.86 -15.00
C MET A 107 -7.97 -36.09 -14.31
N ILE A 108 -8.55 -37.03 -15.08
CA ILE A 108 -9.09 -38.29 -14.57
C ILE A 108 -7.99 -39.36 -14.47
N GLY A 109 -7.04 -39.34 -15.42
CA GLY A 109 -5.93 -40.29 -15.57
C GLY A 109 -4.89 -40.30 -14.45
#